data_AF-A0A6B3CK25-F1
#
_entry.id   AF-A0A6B3CK25-F1
#
_cell.length_a   1.000
_cell.length_b   1.000
_cell.length_c   1.000
_cell.angle_alpha   90.00
_cell.angle_beta   90.00
_cell.angle_gamma   90.00
#
_symmetry.space_group_name_H-M   'P 1'
#
loop_
_entity.id
_entity.type
_entity.pdbx_description
1 polymer ?
#
loop_
_entity_poly.entity_id
_entity_poly.type
_entity_poly.pdbx_seq_one_letter_code
_entity_poly.pdbx_strand_id
1 'polypeptide(L)'
;DRIVLDSNDDPDPARVSRGWLAGHEQGVEDTFPEFAAWAARPGNPDRVARRAAEVRPLFLRLAARLDREPIPWPGANPAELNGNVLRQT
;
A
#
# COMPACT_ATOMS: atom_id res chain seq x y z
N ASP A 1 29.81 -20.55 12.65
CA ASP A 1 28.53 -19.88 12.97
C ASP A 1 27.88 -19.34 11.70
N ARG A 2 26.55 -19.16 11.67
CA ARG A 2 25.83 -18.67 10.48
C ARG A 2 24.96 -17.47 10.84
N ILE A 3 24.93 -16.46 9.97
CA ILE A 3 24.14 -15.23 10.11
C ILE A 3 23.16 -15.15 8.92
N VAL A 4 21.92 -14.77 9.20
CA VAL A 4 20.90 -14.40 8.20
C VAL A 4 20.60 -12.92 8.38
N LEU A 5 20.64 -12.22 7.26
CA LEU A 5 20.32 -10.81 7.15
C LEU A 5 19.14 -10.72 6.18
N ASP A 6 17.96 -10.37 6.69
CA ASP A 6 16.71 -10.25 5.92
C ASP A 6 16.23 -8.79 5.97
N SER A 7 15.72 -8.29 4.85
CA SER A 7 15.25 -6.90 4.70
C SER A 7 16.31 -5.86 5.09
N ASN A 8 17.51 -6.02 4.54
CA ASN A 8 18.66 -5.15 4.85
C ASN A 8 18.68 -3.90 3.98
N ASP A 9 19.25 -2.86 4.55
CA ASP A 9 19.30 -1.53 3.95
C ASP A 9 20.71 -1.11 3.56
N ASP A 10 20.85 0.19 3.27
CA ASP A 10 22.14 0.79 2.99
C ASP A 10 23.11 0.52 4.16
N PRO A 11 24.25 -0.13 3.92
CA PRO A 11 25.22 -0.40 4.98
C PRO A 11 25.88 0.89 5.51
N ASP A 12 25.75 2.03 4.81
CA ASP A 12 26.11 3.34 5.30
C ASP A 12 24.94 3.94 6.13
N PRO A 13 25.06 4.04 7.46
CA PRO A 13 23.98 4.55 8.32
C PRO A 13 23.62 6.01 8.02
N ALA A 14 24.52 6.77 7.38
CA ALA A 14 24.22 8.15 6.96
C ALA A 14 23.30 8.20 5.71
N ARG A 15 23.02 7.06 5.07
CA ARG A 15 22.23 6.95 3.84
C ARG A 15 20.94 6.15 3.99
N VAL A 16 20.82 5.26 4.97
CA VAL A 16 19.65 4.38 5.19
C VAL A 16 18.32 5.09 4.93
N SER A 17 18.03 6.18 5.63
CA SER A 17 16.73 6.87 5.49
C SER A 17 16.51 7.48 4.10
N ARG A 18 17.57 7.93 3.42
CA ARG A 18 17.48 8.43 2.04
C ARG A 18 17.26 7.30 1.05
N GLY A 19 17.93 6.17 1.25
CA GLY A 19 17.74 4.96 0.46
C GLY A 19 16.31 4.46 0.53
N TRP A 20 15.73 4.43 1.74
CA TRP A 20 14.32 4.11 1.96
C TRP A 20 13.39 5.03 1.18
N LEU A 21 13.50 6.34 1.39
CA LEU A 21 12.62 7.30 0.73
C LEU A 21 12.73 7.22 -0.80
N ALA A 22 13.92 7.01 -1.34
CA ALA A 22 14.13 6.90 -2.77
C ALA A 22 13.57 5.60 -3.37
N GLY A 23 13.66 4.49 -2.64
CA GLY A 23 13.26 3.17 -3.14
C GLY A 23 11.81 2.79 -2.85
N HIS A 24 11.19 3.38 -1.83
CA HIS A 24 9.89 2.93 -1.32
C HIS A 24 8.77 3.03 -2.36
N GLU A 25 8.56 4.21 -2.95
CA GLU A 25 7.50 4.40 -3.94
C GLU A 25 7.71 3.52 -5.18
N GLN A 26 8.97 3.36 -5.61
CA GLN A 26 9.28 2.48 -6.73
C GLN A 26 8.98 1.01 -6.40
N GLY A 27 9.36 0.54 -5.21
CA GLY A 27 9.04 -0.83 -4.77
C GLY A 27 7.54 -1.08 -4.68
N VAL A 28 6.74 -0.09 -4.26
CA VAL A 28 5.28 -0.15 -4.31
C VAL A 28 4.78 -0.29 -5.75
N GLU A 29 5.27 0.53 -6.67
CA GLU A 29 4.84 0.48 -8.07
C GLU A 29 5.28 -0.81 -8.78
N ASP A 30 6.46 -1.33 -8.49
CA ASP A 30 6.98 -2.58 -9.05
C ASP A 30 6.15 -3.79 -8.59
N THR A 31 5.65 -3.78 -7.35
CA THR A 31 4.88 -4.88 -6.77
C THR A 31 3.36 -4.73 -6.93
N PHE A 32 2.86 -3.54 -7.24
CA PHE A 32 1.43 -3.28 -7.39
C PHE A 32 0.73 -4.20 -8.41
N PRO A 33 1.30 -4.55 -9.58
CA PRO A 33 0.68 -5.48 -10.52
C PRO A 33 0.37 -6.85 -9.92
N GLU A 34 1.25 -7.37 -9.06
CA GLU A 34 1.05 -8.66 -8.37
C GLU A 34 -0.11 -8.58 -7.37
N PHE A 35 -0.14 -7.50 -6.58
CA PHE A 35 -1.28 -7.21 -5.71
C PHE A 35 -2.58 -7.10 -6.50
N ALA A 36 -2.59 -6.36 -7.61
CA ALA A 36 -3.77 -6.16 -8.44
C ALA A 36 -4.25 -7.48 -9.07
N ALA A 37 -3.34 -8.36 -9.47
CA ALA A 37 -3.66 -9.69 -9.97
C ALA A 37 -4.29 -10.59 -8.89
N TRP A 38 -3.74 -10.58 -7.68
CA TRP A 38 -4.33 -11.28 -6.52
C TRP A 38 -5.72 -10.71 -6.17
N ALA A 39 -5.83 -9.39 -6.08
CA ALA A 39 -7.03 -8.66 -5.66
C ALA A 39 -8.20 -8.80 -6.65
N ALA A 40 -7.93 -9.14 -7.91
CA ALA A 40 -8.95 -9.39 -8.93
C ALA A 40 -9.20 -10.88 -9.20
N ARG A 41 -8.43 -11.79 -8.58
CA ARG A 41 -8.47 -13.23 -8.85
C ARG A 41 -9.88 -13.79 -8.60
N PRO A 42 -10.47 -14.53 -9.57
CA PRO A 42 -11.72 -15.25 -9.34
C PRO A 42 -11.61 -16.17 -8.14
N GLY A 43 -12.60 -16.14 -7.24
CA GLY A 43 -12.60 -16.94 -6.02
C GLY A 43 -11.78 -16.38 -4.86
N ASN A 44 -11.12 -15.23 -5.01
CA ASN A 44 -10.55 -14.52 -3.87
C ASN A 44 -11.72 -14.01 -2.97
N PRO A 45 -11.79 -14.38 -1.68
CA PRO A 45 -12.82 -13.88 -0.77
C PRO A 45 -12.76 -12.35 -0.61
N ASP A 46 -11.57 -11.77 -0.77
CA ASP A 46 -11.31 -10.32 -0.68
C ASP A 46 -11.27 -9.65 -2.06
N ARG A 47 -11.90 -10.26 -3.08
CA ARG A 47 -11.89 -9.72 -4.44
C ARG A 47 -12.52 -8.33 -4.50
N VAL A 48 -11.75 -7.33 -4.91
CA VAL A 48 -12.22 -5.93 -5.00
C VAL A 48 -12.59 -5.49 -6.42
N ALA A 49 -12.10 -6.18 -7.45
CA ALA A 49 -12.35 -5.80 -8.84
C ALA A 49 -12.50 -7.01 -9.77
N ARG A 50 -13.11 -6.80 -10.95
CA ARG A 50 -13.27 -7.91 -11.90
C ARG A 50 -11.96 -8.24 -12.62
N ARG A 51 -11.19 -7.19 -12.93
CA ARG A 51 -9.91 -7.24 -13.65
C ARG A 51 -8.83 -6.49 -12.85
N ALA A 52 -7.58 -6.95 -12.93
CA ALA A 52 -6.46 -6.32 -12.24
C ALA A 52 -6.30 -4.82 -12.60
N ALA A 53 -6.49 -4.46 -13.87
CA ALA A 53 -6.41 -3.08 -14.34
C ALA A 53 -7.45 -2.14 -13.72
N GLU A 54 -8.51 -2.67 -13.08
CA GLU A 54 -9.54 -1.86 -12.42
C GLU A 54 -9.19 -1.53 -10.96
N VAL A 55 -8.20 -2.19 -10.36
CA VAL A 55 -7.86 -2.06 -8.94
C VAL A 55 -7.35 -0.66 -8.61
N ARG A 56 -6.34 -0.15 -9.33
CA ARG A 56 -5.80 1.22 -9.07
C ARG A 56 -6.88 2.31 -9.27
N PRO A 57 -7.64 2.33 -10.37
CA PRO A 57 -8.74 3.29 -10.52
C PRO A 57 -9.78 3.19 -9.39
N LEU A 58 -10.12 1.98 -8.94
CA LEU A 58 -11.06 1.80 -7.83
C LEU A 58 -10.51 2.36 -6.52
N PHE A 59 -9.26 2.02 -6.19
CA PHE A 59 -8.56 2.51 -5.01
C PHE A 59 -8.53 4.05 -4.97
N LEU A 60 -8.12 4.70 -6.06
CA LEU A 60 -8.04 6.16 -6.13
C LEU A 60 -9.42 6.82 -6.03
N ARG A 61 -10.46 6.23 -6.62
CA ARG A 61 -11.85 6.72 -6.46
C ARG A 61 -12.33 6.59 -5.02
N LEU A 62 -12.01 5.49 -4.35
CA LEU A 62 -12.37 5.29 -2.94
C LEU A 62 -11.67 6.32 -2.05
N ALA A 63 -10.36 6.51 -2.24
CA ALA A 63 -9.59 7.51 -1.51
C ALA A 63 -10.19 8.93 -1.70
N ALA A 64 -10.48 9.31 -2.95
CA ALA A 64 -11.08 10.61 -3.26
C ALA A 64 -12.50 10.79 -2.68
N ARG A 65 -13.26 9.70 -2.49
CA ARG A 65 -14.55 9.77 -1.79
C ARG A 65 -14.32 9.98 -0.29
N LEU A 66 -13.42 9.22 0.31
CA LEU A 66 -13.11 9.29 1.74
C LEU A 66 -12.43 10.61 2.14
N ASP A 67 -11.80 11.31 1.20
CA ASP A 67 -11.33 12.70 1.41
C ASP A 67 -12.48 13.68 1.66
N ARG A 68 -13.66 13.42 1.10
CA ARG A 68 -14.84 14.29 1.19
C ARG A 68 -15.81 13.82 2.26
N GLU A 69 -15.96 12.50 2.35
CA GLU A 69 -16.92 11.81 3.21
C GLU A 69 -16.17 10.72 3.99
N PRO A 70 -15.37 11.10 5.00
CA PRO A 70 -14.70 10.14 5.87
C PRO A 70 -15.75 9.31 6.61
N ILE A 71 -15.42 8.04 6.86
CA ILE A 71 -16.31 7.14 7.60
C ILE A 71 -15.76 6.83 8.99
N PRO A 72 -16.62 6.56 10.00
CA PRO A 72 -16.15 6.20 11.33
C PRO A 72 -15.22 4.98 11.30
N TRP A 73 -14.10 5.07 12.02
CA TRP A 73 -13.18 3.94 12.22
C TRP A 73 -12.85 3.79 13.71
N PRO A 74 -13.74 3.14 14.48
CA PRO A 74 -13.53 2.97 15.92
C PRO A 74 -12.23 2.21 16.21
N GLY A 75 -11.43 2.72 17.12
CA GLY A 75 -10.14 2.12 17.52
C GLY A 75 -8.93 2.58 16.69
N ALA A 76 -9.13 3.37 15.62
CA ALA A 76 -8.04 4.02 14.89
C ALA A 76 -7.70 5.41 15.49
N ASN A 77 -6.51 5.93 15.17
CA ASN A 77 -6.11 7.30 15.45
C ASN A 77 -5.60 7.96 14.15
N PRO A 78 -6.39 8.86 13.51
CA PRO A 78 -7.69 9.35 13.98
C PRO A 78 -8.78 8.27 13.87
N ALA A 79 -9.89 8.43 14.62
CA ALA A 79 -11.00 7.47 14.66
C ALA A 79 -11.91 7.55 13.41
N GLU A 80 -11.32 7.80 12.25
CA GLU A 80 -11.97 7.91 10.96
C GLU A 80 -11.09 7.29 9.88
N LEU A 81 -11.74 6.66 8.90
CA LEU A 81 -11.10 6.29 7.65
C LEU A 81 -11.38 7.41 6.66
N ASN A 82 -10.33 8.18 6.35
CA ASN A 82 -10.33 9.20 5.29
C ASN A 82 -9.38 8.78 4.15
N GLY A 83 -9.34 9.56 3.06
CA GLY A 83 -8.52 9.22 1.90
C GLY A 83 -7.02 9.28 2.17
N ASN A 84 -6.58 10.06 3.16
CA ASN A 84 -5.16 10.09 3.57
C ASN A 84 -4.76 8.81 4.27
N VAL A 85 -5.58 8.30 5.20
CA VAL A 85 -5.27 7.02 5.86
C VAL A 85 -5.20 5.87 4.84
N LEU A 86 -6.01 5.92 3.78
CA LEU A 86 -5.95 4.92 2.70
C LEU A 86 -4.69 5.02 1.82
N ARG A 87 -4.07 6.20 1.71
CA ARG A 87 -2.89 6.48 0.88
C ARG A 87 -1.59 6.61 1.67
N GLN A 88 -1.62 6.38 2.99
CA GLN A 88 -0.39 6.29 3.77
C GLN A 88 0.37 5.04 3.32
N THR A 89 1.31 5.25 2.40
CA THR A 89 2.37 4.32 2.04
C THR A 89 3.62 4.68 2.79
#